data_AF-A0A2M8NF66-F1
#
_entry.id   AF-A0A2M8NF66-F1
#
_cell.length_a   1.000
_cell.length_b   1.000
_cell.length_c   1.000
_cell.angle_alpha   90.00
_cell.angle_beta   90.00
_cell.angle_gamma   90.00
#
_symmetry.space_group_name_H-M   'P 1'
#
loop_
_entity.id
_entity.type
_entity.pdbx_description
1 polymer ?
#
loop_
_entity_poly.entity_id
_entity_poly.type
_entity_poly.pdbx_seq_one_letter_code
_entity_poly.pdbx_strand_id
1 'polypeptide(L)'
;AGVELKPKKPETLAEEARLERLRGVIAAAVDYYHACLIEASDEGARYARYYAREKRGLNDETLRAFKIGLAPLGWTNAVDALRGLGYADDDLLAAGIAGRSEKSGRLYDLFRGRLMIPIRDERGRAVGFGGRALDPEEKAKYI
;
A
#
# COMPACT_ATOMS: atom_id res chain seq x y z
N ALA A 1 -40.86 14.68 -3.05
CA ALA A 1 -40.68 13.31 -3.57
C ALA A 1 -39.93 12.50 -2.52
N GLY A 2 -40.58 11.53 -1.90
CA GLY A 2 -39.96 10.67 -0.88
C GLY A 2 -39.33 9.47 -1.55
N VAL A 3 -38.01 9.35 -1.49
CA VAL A 3 -37.31 8.18 -1.99
C VAL A 3 -37.38 7.12 -0.89
N GLU A 4 -38.15 6.06 -1.11
CA GLU A 4 -38.19 4.91 -0.21
C GLU A 4 -36.82 4.21 -0.21
N LEU A 5 -36.08 4.41 0.88
CA LEU A 5 -34.88 3.64 1.19
C LEU A 5 -35.30 2.22 1.54
N LYS A 6 -35.29 1.32 0.55
CA LYS A 6 -35.47 -0.11 0.80
C LYS A 6 -34.38 -0.60 1.77
N PRO A 7 -34.73 -1.35 2.83
CA PRO A 7 -33.75 -1.88 3.76
C PRO A 7 -32.75 -2.77 3.00
N LYS A 8 -31.47 -2.46 3.13
CA LYS A 8 -30.36 -3.21 2.52
C LYS A 8 -30.37 -4.65 3.05
N LYS A 9 -30.33 -5.64 2.14
CA LYS A 9 -30.26 -7.06 2.51
C LYS A 9 -29.02 -7.31 3.40
N PRO A 10 -29.09 -8.22 4.40
CA PRO A 10 -27.96 -8.50 5.30
C PRO A 10 -26.65 -8.86 4.58
N GLU A 11 -26.73 -9.53 3.42
CA GLU A 11 -25.56 -9.82 2.55
C GLU A 11 -24.86 -8.54 2.05
N THR A 12 -25.61 -7.47 1.79
CA THR A 12 -25.04 -6.19 1.33
C THR A 12 -24.34 -5.42 2.46
N LEU A 13 -24.80 -5.56 3.71
CA LEU A 13 -24.15 -4.93 4.86
C LEU A 13 -22.82 -5.62 5.22
N ALA A 14 -22.79 -6.96 5.16
CA ALA A 14 -21.58 -7.73 5.41
C ALA A 14 -20.49 -7.44 4.37
N GLU A 15 -20.87 -7.34 3.09
CA GLU A 15 -19.94 -7.00 2.01
C GLU A 15 -19.44 -5.56 2.12
N GLU A 16 -20.31 -4.61 2.46
CA GLU A 16 -19.90 -3.22 2.71
C GLU A 16 -18.90 -3.12 3.88
N ALA A 17 -19.16 -3.82 4.98
CA ALA A 17 -18.25 -3.89 6.10
C ALA A 17 -16.89 -4.51 5.71
N ARG A 18 -16.91 -5.54 4.85
CA ARG A 18 -15.68 -6.16 4.33
C ARG A 18 -14.88 -5.18 3.47
N LEU A 19 -15.53 -4.52 2.51
CA LEU A 19 -14.88 -3.53 1.65
C LEU A 19 -14.29 -2.38 2.46
N GLU A 20 -14.98 -1.95 3.52
CA GLU A 20 -14.47 -0.89 4.39
C GLU A 20 -13.24 -1.32 5.18
N ARG A 21 -13.19 -2.58 5.65
CA ARG A 21 -11.96 -3.13 6.27
C ARG A 21 -10.79 -3.15 5.29
N LEU A 22 -10.99 -3.63 4.06
CA LEU A 22 -9.93 -3.67 3.05
C LEU A 22 -9.45 -2.28 2.66
N ARG A 23 -10.36 -1.29 2.59
CA ARG A 23 -9.97 0.12 2.41
C ARG A 23 -9.13 0.63 3.57
N GLY A 24 -9.47 0.25 4.80
CA GLY A 24 -8.66 0.54 5.98
C GLY A 24 -7.24 0.00 5.85
N VAL A 25 -7.08 -1.26 5.42
CA VAL A 25 -5.76 -1.87 5.17
C VAL A 25 -4.96 -1.07 4.13
N ILE A 26 -5.59 -0.73 3.00
CA ILE A 26 -4.91 0.01 1.93
C ILE A 26 -4.50 1.40 2.41
N ALA A 27 -5.38 2.11 3.13
CA ALA A 27 -5.07 3.42 3.70
C ALA A 27 -3.89 3.35 4.68
N ALA A 28 -3.89 2.37 5.59
CA ALA A 28 -2.79 2.14 6.52
C ALA A 28 -1.47 1.81 5.80
N ALA A 29 -1.53 1.01 4.72
CA ALA A 29 -0.36 0.72 3.89
C ALA A 29 0.17 1.98 3.18
N VAL A 30 -0.70 2.88 2.72
CA VAL A 30 -0.28 4.16 2.12
C VAL A 30 0.50 4.97 3.14
N ASP A 31 -0.02 5.12 4.35
CA ASP A 31 0.64 5.90 5.39
C ASP A 31 1.96 5.25 5.83
N TYR A 32 1.98 3.92 5.98
CA TYR A 32 3.20 3.16 6.28
C TYR A 32 4.29 3.39 5.23
N TYR A 33 4.01 3.15 3.95
CA TYR A 33 5.02 3.31 2.90
C TYR A 33 5.44 4.78 2.75
N HIS A 34 4.52 5.73 2.95
CA HIS A 34 4.87 7.15 2.94
C HIS A 34 5.83 7.51 4.07
N ALA A 35 5.58 7.02 5.29
CA ALA A 35 6.49 7.20 6.43
C ALA A 35 7.87 6.57 6.15
N CYS A 36 7.92 5.37 5.55
CA CYS A 36 9.18 4.76 5.12
C CYS A 36 9.97 5.64 4.14
N LEU A 37 9.30 6.39 3.25
CA LEU A 37 10.00 7.30 2.33
C LEU A 37 10.43 8.60 3.01
N ILE A 38 9.61 9.18 3.88
CA ILE A 38 9.83 10.52 4.41
C ILE A 38 10.67 10.51 5.69
N GLU A 39 10.38 9.60 6.62
CA GLU A 39 10.89 9.63 7.99
C GLU A 39 12.12 8.75 8.17
N ALA A 40 12.18 7.63 7.43
CA ALA A 40 13.28 6.70 7.56
C ALA A 40 14.61 7.34 7.07
N SER A 41 15.65 7.09 7.85
CA SER A 41 16.98 7.65 7.63
C SER A 41 17.99 6.64 7.10
N ASP A 42 17.57 5.40 6.83
CA ASP A 42 18.43 4.38 6.24
C ASP A 42 18.80 4.70 4.78
N GLU A 43 19.76 3.95 4.25
CA GLU A 43 20.30 4.16 2.90
C GLU A 43 19.25 3.96 1.81
N GLY A 44 18.34 2.98 1.96
CA GLY A 44 17.28 2.71 1.00
C GLY A 44 16.32 3.89 0.90
N ALA A 45 15.91 4.46 2.04
CA ALA A 45 15.08 5.66 2.08
C ALA A 45 15.77 6.89 1.47
N ARG A 46 17.05 7.11 1.79
CA ARG A 46 17.85 8.19 1.19
C ARG A 46 17.94 8.04 -0.33
N TYR A 47 18.24 6.84 -0.82
CA TYR A 47 18.32 6.57 -2.25
C TYR A 47 16.98 6.73 -2.95
N ALA A 48 15.88 6.26 -2.36
CA ALA A 48 14.54 6.43 -2.93
C ALA A 48 14.15 7.91 -3.09
N ARG A 49 14.46 8.74 -2.08
CA ARG A 49 14.26 10.21 -2.16
C ARG A 49 15.14 10.84 -3.23
N TYR A 50 16.42 10.46 -3.31
CA TYR A 50 17.32 10.91 -4.38
C TYR A 50 16.76 10.54 -5.76
N TYR A 51 16.34 9.29 -5.96
CA TYR A 51 15.77 8.83 -7.23
C TYR A 51 14.52 9.63 -7.61
N ALA A 52 13.60 9.81 -6.66
CA ALA A 52 12.36 10.56 -6.90
C ALA A 52 12.64 12.01 -7.32
N ARG A 53 13.59 12.69 -6.66
CA ARG A 53 13.95 14.08 -6.98
C ARG A 53 14.76 14.18 -8.27
N GLU A 54 15.90 13.50 -8.32
CA GLU A 54 16.91 13.70 -9.36
C GLU A 54 16.61 12.94 -10.66
N LYS A 55 15.89 11.82 -10.59
CA LYS A 55 15.57 11.01 -11.79
C LYS A 55 14.13 11.18 -12.25
N ARG A 56 13.23 11.62 -11.37
CA ARG A 56 11.79 11.76 -11.68
C ARG A 56 11.27 13.18 -11.53
N GLY A 57 12.06 14.13 -11.01
CA GLY A 57 11.66 15.52 -10.87
C GLY A 57 10.57 15.75 -9.82
N LEU A 58 10.36 14.82 -8.88
CA LEU A 58 9.32 14.93 -7.86
C LEU A 58 9.86 15.74 -6.68
N ASN A 59 9.27 16.92 -6.46
CA ASN A 59 9.56 17.72 -5.28
C ASN A 59 8.84 17.17 -4.03
N ASP A 60 9.22 17.67 -2.86
CA ASP A 60 8.69 17.17 -1.58
C ASP A 60 7.20 17.45 -1.39
N GLU A 61 6.70 18.53 -1.98
CA GLU A 61 5.27 18.83 -1.99
C GLU A 61 4.49 17.75 -2.75
N THR A 62 4.96 17.37 -3.93
CA THR A 62 4.39 16.29 -4.74
C THR A 62 4.45 14.97 -3.99
N LEU A 63 5.60 14.63 -3.37
CA LEU A 63 5.73 13.39 -2.60
C LEU A 63 4.69 13.31 -1.47
N ARG A 64 4.45 14.42 -0.76
CA ARG A 64 3.45 14.50 0.31
C ARG A 64 2.01 14.52 -0.22
N ALA A 65 1.73 15.33 -1.23
CA ALA A 65 0.39 15.50 -1.80
C ALA A 65 -0.15 14.18 -2.37
N PHE A 66 0.69 13.42 -3.05
CA PHE A 66 0.33 12.13 -3.62
C PHE A 66 0.58 10.94 -2.69
N LYS A 67 1.13 11.19 -1.49
CA LYS A 67 1.54 10.15 -0.53
C LYS A 67 2.43 9.07 -1.19
N ILE A 68 3.40 9.52 -2.00
CA ILE A 68 4.39 8.61 -2.59
C ILE A 68 5.19 7.98 -1.46
N GLY A 69 5.39 6.67 -1.53
CA GLY A 69 6.03 5.90 -0.47
C GLY A 69 7.20 5.06 -0.96
N LEU A 70 7.78 4.32 -0.03
CA LEU A 70 8.83 3.34 -0.26
C LEU A 70 8.41 2.02 0.36
N ALA A 71 8.41 0.96 -0.44
CA ALA A 71 8.42 -0.41 0.08
C ALA A 71 9.89 -0.78 0.35
N PRO A 72 10.33 -0.83 1.62
CA PRO A 72 11.71 -1.15 1.95
C PRO A 72 12.07 -2.58 1.51
N LEU A 73 13.38 -2.86 1.40
CA LEU A 73 13.85 -4.22 1.23
C LEU A 73 13.56 -5.03 2.50
N GLY A 74 13.14 -6.28 2.33
CA GLY A 74 12.75 -7.17 3.42
C GLY A 74 11.51 -7.98 3.05
N TRP A 75 11.23 -9.03 3.83
CA TRP A 75 10.17 -9.99 3.48
C TRP A 75 8.86 -9.76 4.21
N THR A 76 8.83 -9.02 5.32
CA THR A 76 7.63 -8.89 6.18
C THR A 76 7.46 -7.51 6.78
N ASN A 77 8.13 -6.48 6.25
CA ASN A 77 8.13 -5.15 6.84
C ASN A 77 6.72 -4.55 6.91
N ALA A 78 5.99 -4.57 5.79
CA ALA A 78 4.62 -4.08 5.72
C ALA A 78 3.65 -5.02 6.45
N VAL A 79 3.83 -6.33 6.29
CA VAL A 79 3.03 -7.35 7.01
C VAL A 79 3.10 -7.15 8.52
N ASP A 80 4.30 -7.03 9.08
CA ASP A 80 4.51 -6.90 10.51
C ASP A 80 4.01 -5.54 11.04
N ALA A 81 4.22 -4.46 10.27
CA ALA A 81 3.71 -3.15 10.62
C ALA A 81 2.18 -3.12 10.69
N LEU A 82 1.48 -3.65 9.69
CA LEU A 82 0.02 -3.64 9.65
C LEU A 82 -0.60 -4.64 10.62
N ARG A 83 0.07 -5.77 10.90
CA ARG A 83 -0.31 -6.64 12.03
C ARG A 83 -0.22 -5.92 13.37
N GLY A 84 0.82 -5.09 13.56
CA GLY A 84 0.95 -4.24 14.74
C GLY A 84 -0.21 -3.24 14.91
N LEU A 85 -0.89 -2.88 13.82
CA LEU A 85 -2.11 -2.06 13.82
C LEU A 85 -3.40 -2.88 14.01
N GLY A 86 -3.32 -4.20 14.14
CA GLY A 86 -4.46 -5.09 14.39
C GLY A 86 -5.14 -5.65 13.14
N TYR A 87 -4.57 -5.48 11.94
CA TYR A 87 -5.12 -6.09 10.72
C TYR A 87 -4.85 -7.60 10.67
N ALA A 88 -5.88 -8.36 10.26
CA ALA A 88 -5.78 -9.81 10.12
C ALA A 88 -5.06 -10.21 8.82
N ASP A 89 -4.37 -11.34 8.85
CA ASP A 89 -3.63 -11.88 7.69
C ASP A 89 -4.47 -11.99 6.42
N ASP A 90 -5.72 -12.43 6.55
CA ASP A 90 -6.62 -12.59 5.40
C ASP A 90 -7.03 -11.25 4.79
N ASP A 91 -7.13 -10.18 5.60
CA ASP A 91 -7.37 -8.84 5.10
C ASP A 91 -6.13 -8.29 4.36
N LEU A 92 -4.91 -8.60 4.85
CA LEU A 92 -3.65 -8.22 4.18
C LEU A 92 -3.49 -8.90 2.82
N LEU A 93 -3.86 -10.18 2.73
CA LEU A 93 -3.87 -10.94 1.49
C LEU A 93 -4.93 -10.41 0.53
N ALA A 94 -6.16 -10.19 1.01
CA ALA A 94 -7.26 -9.70 0.20
C ALA A 94 -7.05 -8.26 -0.30
N ALA A 95 -6.33 -7.43 0.45
CA ALA A 95 -5.95 -6.08 0.05
C ALA A 95 -4.72 -6.03 -0.90
N GLY A 96 -4.09 -7.17 -1.18
CA GLY A 96 -2.92 -7.24 -2.07
C GLY A 96 -1.64 -6.63 -1.47
N ILE A 97 -1.55 -6.51 -0.14
CA ILE A 97 -0.34 -6.04 0.54
C ILE A 97 0.65 -7.20 0.73
N ALA A 98 0.11 -8.40 0.94
CA ALA A 98 0.88 -9.60 1.21
C ALA A 98 0.63 -10.71 0.17
N GLY A 99 1.62 -11.58 -0.02
CA GLY A 99 1.46 -12.89 -0.63
C GLY A 99 1.62 -14.00 0.42
N ARG A 100 1.13 -15.21 0.11
CA ARG A 100 1.34 -16.40 0.95
C ARG A 100 2.33 -17.34 0.30
N SER A 101 3.37 -17.74 1.05
CA SER A 101 4.37 -18.71 0.59
C SER A 101 3.74 -20.10 0.49
N GLU A 102 3.78 -20.73 -0.68
CA GLU A 102 3.29 -22.12 -0.85
C GLU A 102 4.12 -23.12 -0.03
N LYS A 103 5.42 -22.86 0.14
CA LYS A 103 6.34 -23.76 0.87
C LYS A 103 6.17 -23.68 2.38
N SER A 104 6.01 -22.48 2.94
CA SER A 104 6.03 -22.27 4.40
C SER A 104 4.67 -21.87 4.98
N GLY A 105 3.70 -21.52 4.15
CA GLY A 105 2.42 -20.95 4.56
C GLY A 105 2.51 -19.52 5.11
N ARG A 106 3.72 -18.98 5.30
CA ARG A 106 3.95 -17.65 5.89
C ARG A 106 3.61 -16.53 4.89
N LEU A 107 3.10 -15.44 5.42
CA LEU A 107 2.90 -14.21 4.66
C LEU A 107 4.25 -13.54 4.36
N TYR A 108 4.30 -12.84 3.24
CA TYR A 108 5.41 -11.98 2.87
C TYR A 108 4.90 -10.72 2.16
N ASP A 109 5.68 -9.66 2.20
CA ASP A 109 5.41 -8.40 1.51
C ASP A 109 5.41 -8.60 -0.01
N LEU A 110 4.32 -8.23 -0.67
CA LEU A 110 4.21 -8.30 -2.13
C LEU A 110 5.15 -7.29 -2.82
N PHE A 111 5.31 -6.12 -2.21
CA PHE A 111 6.17 -5.04 -2.71
C PHE A 111 7.45 -4.95 -1.89
N ARG A 112 8.60 -4.86 -2.57
CA ARG A 112 9.94 -4.77 -1.95
C ARG A 112 10.85 -3.95 -2.85
N GLY A 113 11.67 -3.07 -2.27
CA GLY A 113 12.64 -2.26 -3.01
C GLY A 113 12.02 -1.35 -4.07
N ARG A 114 10.81 -0.82 -3.81
CA ARG A 114 10.00 -0.11 -4.82
C ARG A 114 9.54 1.25 -4.32
N LEU A 115 9.51 2.24 -5.21
CA LEU A 115 8.77 3.47 -4.99
C LEU A 115 7.28 3.16 -5.17
N MET A 116 6.50 3.43 -4.13
CA MET A 116 5.09 3.08 -4.03
C MET A 116 4.23 4.28 -4.43
N ILE A 117 3.33 4.06 -5.39
CA ILE A 117 2.46 5.09 -5.96
C ILE A 117 1.02 4.66 -5.68
N PRO A 118 0.32 5.30 -4.72
CA PRO A 118 -1.07 4.97 -4.43
C PRO A 118 -1.97 5.22 -5.65
N ILE A 119 -2.80 4.25 -5.99
CA ILE A 119 -3.86 4.38 -7.00
C ILE A 119 -5.12 4.80 -6.26
N ARG A 120 -5.77 5.88 -6.72
CA ARG A 120 -6.94 6.46 -6.07
C ARG A 120 -8.18 6.38 -6.96
N ASP A 121 -9.33 6.17 -6.34
CA ASP A 121 -10.62 6.24 -7.01
C ASP A 121 -11.07 7.70 -7.25
N GLU A 122 -12.24 7.88 -7.87
CA GLU A 122 -12.87 9.19 -8.13
C GLU A 122 -13.15 10.01 -6.86
N ARG A 123 -13.17 9.37 -5.69
CA ARG A 123 -13.36 10.02 -4.38
C ARG A 123 -12.02 10.29 -3.68
N GLY A 124 -10.91 10.04 -4.36
CA GLY A 124 -9.56 10.21 -3.83
C GLY A 124 -9.12 9.12 -2.85
N ARG A 125 -9.90 8.05 -2.66
CA ARG A 125 -9.55 6.96 -1.73
C ARG A 125 -8.55 6.03 -2.38
N ALA A 126 -7.54 5.60 -1.64
CA ALA A 126 -6.59 4.63 -2.14
C ALA A 126 -7.27 3.26 -2.32
N VAL A 127 -7.07 2.65 -3.49
CA VAL A 127 -7.65 1.35 -3.87
C VAL A 127 -6.60 0.33 -4.30
N GLY A 128 -5.33 0.72 -4.32
CA GLY A 128 -4.22 -0.15 -4.68
C GLY A 128 -2.93 0.64 -4.84
N PHE A 129 -1.92 -0.02 -5.40
CA PHE A 129 -0.58 0.55 -5.59
C PHE A 129 -0.02 0.19 -6.95
N GLY A 130 0.76 1.10 -7.52
CA GLY A 130 1.81 0.78 -8.47
C GLY A 130 3.17 0.84 -7.79
N GLY A 131 4.01 -0.17 -8.00
CA GLY A 131 5.35 -0.31 -7.43
C GLY A 131 6.44 -0.19 -8.48
N ARG A 132 7.11 0.96 -8.52
CA ARG A 132 8.24 1.22 -9.41
C ARG A 132 9.54 0.63 -8.84
N ALA A 133 10.18 -0.29 -9.54
CA ALA A 133 11.49 -0.82 -9.15
C ALA A 133 12.55 0.30 -9.08
N LEU A 134 13.29 0.32 -7.97
CA LEU A 134 14.43 1.23 -7.73
C LEU A 134 15.75 0.62 -8.23
N ASP A 135 15.85 -0.71 -8.21
CA ASP A 135 16.94 -1.47 -8.79
C ASP A 135 16.73 -1.61 -10.31
N PRO A 136 17.69 -1.21 -11.16
CA PRO A 136 17.61 -1.40 -12.61
C PRO A 136 17.67 -2.89 -13.03
N GLU A 137 18.19 -3.78 -12.20
CA GLU A 137 18.32 -5.22 -12.49
C GLU A 137 17.04 -6.01 -12.16
N GLU A 138 16.09 -5.38 -11.46
CA GLU A 138 14.80 -6.00 -11.16
C GLU A 138 14.01 -6.33 -12.43
N LYS A 139 13.56 -7.58 -12.53
CA LYS A 139 12.93 -8.11 -13.75
C LYS A 139 11.66 -7.35 -14.14
N ALA A 140 10.86 -6.96 -13.14
CA ALA A 140 9.62 -6.24 -13.35
C ALA A 140 9.80 -4.75 -13.01
N LYS A 141 9.83 -3.93 -14.06
CA LYS A 141 9.94 -2.46 -13.96
C LYS A 141 8.83 -1.84 -13.09
N TYR A 142 7.61 -2.34 -13.24
CA TYR A 142 6.42 -1.96 -12.49
C TYR A 142 5.64 -3.22 -12.13
N ILE A 143 5.05 -3.24 -10.95
CA ILE A 143 4.06 -4.22 -10.49
C ILE A 143 2.90 -3.49 -9.84
#